data_AF-A0A7C1DBH9-F1
#
_entry.id   AF-A0A7C1DBH9-F1
#
_cell.length_a   1.000
_cell.length_b   1.000
_cell.length_c   1.000
_cell.angle_alpha   90.00
_cell.angle_beta   90.00
_cell.angle_gamma   90.00
#
_symmetry.space_group_name_H-M   'P 1'
#
loop_
_entity.id
_entity.type
_entity.pdbx_description
1 polymer ?
#
loop_
_entity_poly.entity_id
_entity_poly.type
_entity_poly.pdbx_seq_one_letter_code
_entity_poly.pdbx_strand_id
1 'polypeptide(L)'
;MIQKEQKTAELRWPAMREKGKKKKEQKILIRVNRDEKKLAEEMARNEGKNTSQFLRDLIHDHKEIKLFDMHLGIIDRYEKTLEKFRQILSENNKNTG
;
A
#
# COMPACT_ATOMS: atom_id res chain seq x y z
N MET A 1 -50.22 -43.94 19.59
CA MET A 1 -49.03 -44.67 20.08
C MET A 1 -47.80 -43.93 19.62
N ILE A 2 -47.09 -43.34 20.57
CA ILE A 2 -45.83 -42.62 20.38
C ILE A 2 -44.72 -43.67 20.37
N GLN A 3 -43.93 -43.75 19.30
CA GLN A 3 -42.71 -44.56 19.29
C GLN A 3 -41.53 -43.80 18.67
N LYS A 4 -40.66 -43.37 19.60
CA LYS A 4 -39.19 -43.41 19.58
C LYS A 4 -38.50 -42.62 18.46
N GLU A 5 -37.97 -41.44 18.78
CA GLU A 5 -36.58 -41.29 19.25
C GLU A 5 -35.57 -41.98 18.35
N GLN A 6 -34.93 -41.22 17.46
CA GLN A 6 -33.47 -41.18 17.33
C GLN A 6 -33.07 -39.75 16.91
N LYS A 7 -32.86 -38.86 17.89
CA LYS A 7 -32.09 -37.64 17.66
C LYS A 7 -30.62 -38.03 17.75
N THR A 8 -29.99 -38.24 16.60
CA THR A 8 -28.53 -38.25 16.53
C THR A 8 -28.04 -36.85 16.92
N ALA A 9 -27.51 -36.78 18.14
CA ALA A 9 -26.74 -35.66 18.62
C ALA A 9 -25.42 -35.61 17.83
N GLU A 10 -25.48 -35.09 16.61
CA GLU A 10 -24.28 -34.62 15.94
C GLU A 10 -23.78 -33.40 16.70
N LEU A 11 -22.67 -33.63 17.39
CA LEU A 11 -21.84 -32.66 18.08
C LEU A 11 -21.35 -31.60 17.08
N ARG A 12 -22.23 -30.68 16.68
CA ARG A 12 -21.85 -29.44 16.00
C ARG A 12 -21.21 -28.55 17.06
N TRP A 13 -19.89 -28.62 17.14
CA TRP A 13 -19.08 -27.56 17.73
C TRP A 13 -19.66 -26.21 17.31
N PRO A 14 -19.94 -25.26 18.22
CA PRO A 14 -20.31 -23.92 17.80
C PRO A 14 -19.12 -23.43 16.97
N ALA A 15 -19.36 -23.25 15.67
CA ALA A 15 -18.42 -22.68 14.73
C ALA A 15 -17.71 -21.54 15.44
N MET A 16 -16.37 -21.65 15.55
CA MET A 16 -15.51 -20.60 16.08
C MET A 16 -16.07 -19.28 15.56
N ARG A 17 -16.48 -18.39 16.47
CA ARG A 17 -16.72 -17.00 16.10
C ARG A 17 -15.44 -16.55 15.43
N GLU A 18 -15.44 -16.43 14.11
CA GLU A 18 -14.53 -15.55 13.42
C GLU A 18 -14.86 -14.16 13.96
N LYS A 19 -14.23 -13.81 15.09
CA LYS A 19 -13.95 -12.43 15.44
C LYS A 19 -12.92 -11.96 14.42
N GLY A 20 -13.33 -11.89 13.15
CA GLY A 20 -12.73 -11.03 12.17
C GLY A 20 -12.85 -9.64 12.77
N LYS A 21 -11.76 -9.17 13.39
CA LYS A 21 -11.61 -7.77 13.76
C LYS A 21 -11.91 -7.01 12.47
N LYS A 22 -13.11 -6.43 12.32
CA LYS A 22 -13.37 -5.44 11.28
C LYS A 22 -12.23 -4.44 11.43
N LYS A 23 -11.26 -4.46 10.51
CA LYS A 23 -10.19 -3.46 10.48
C LYS A 23 -10.92 -2.13 10.49
N LYS A 24 -10.73 -1.33 11.55
CA LYS A 24 -11.31 0.01 11.62
C LYS A 24 -10.91 0.69 10.32
N GLU A 25 -11.89 1.01 9.47
CA GLU A 25 -11.63 1.79 8.27
C GLU A 25 -10.93 3.07 8.74
N GLN A 26 -9.66 3.21 8.36
CA GLN A 26 -8.87 4.37 8.73
C GLN A 26 -9.47 5.56 8.00
N LYS A 27 -10.10 6.46 8.77
CA LYS A 27 -10.62 7.73 8.24
C LYS A 27 -9.46 8.71 8.14
N ILE A 28 -9.17 9.18 6.93
CA ILE A 28 -8.23 10.28 6.69
C ILE A 28 -9.06 11.57 6.75
N LEU A 29 -8.79 12.40 7.75
CA LEU A 29 -9.38 13.73 7.87
C LEU A 29 -8.32 14.75 7.47
N ILE A 30 -8.65 15.60 6.50
CA ILE A 30 -7.76 16.63 5.98
C ILE A 30 -8.41 17.98 6.25
N ARG A 31 -7.68 18.90 6.89
CA ARG A 31 -8.10 20.29 6.99
C ARG A 31 -7.66 21.01 5.72
N VAL A 32 -8.62 21.65 5.07
CA VAL A 32 -8.40 22.48 3.88
C VAL A 32 -9.09 23.81 4.06
N ASN A 33 -8.54 24.86 3.44
CA ASN A 33 -9.20 26.16 3.37
C ASN A 33 -10.32 26.13 2.31
N ARG A 34 -11.06 27.24 2.18
CA ARG A 34 -12.23 27.32 1.30
C ARG A 34 -11.86 27.18 -0.19
N ASP A 35 -10.73 27.74 -0.59
CA ASP A 35 -10.32 27.79 -1.99
C ASP A 35 -9.74 26.45 -2.42
N GLU A 36 -8.93 25.81 -1.57
CA GLU A 36 -8.44 24.44 -1.73
C GLU A 36 -9.60 23.44 -1.86
N LYS A 37 -10.65 23.61 -1.05
CA LYS A 37 -11.85 22.78 -1.15
C LYS A 37 -12.53 22.92 -2.51
N LYS A 38 -12.74 24.16 -2.98
CA LYS A 38 -13.36 24.41 -4.29
C LYS A 38 -12.54 23.82 -5.42
N LEU A 39 -11.23 24.00 -5.39
CA LEU A 39 -10.32 23.46 -6.39
C LEU A 39 -10.38 21.93 -6.43
N ALA A 40 -10.37 21.27 -5.27
CA ALA A 40 -10.49 19.81 -5.20
C ALA A 40 -11.85 19.30 -5.71
N GLU A 41 -12.94 20.02 -5.44
CA GLU A 41 -14.27 19.70 -5.96
C GLU A 41 -14.36 19.87 -7.49
N GLU A 42 -13.74 20.93 -8.04
CA GLU A 42 -13.70 21.18 -9.47
C GLU A 42 -12.87 20.13 -10.22
N MET A 43 -11.69 19.80 -9.71
CA MET A 43 -10.84 18.74 -10.28
C MET A 43 -11.52 17.37 -10.19
N ALA A 44 -12.13 17.03 -9.05
CA ALA A 44 -12.87 15.79 -8.91
C ALA A 44 -14.04 15.71 -9.91
N ARG A 45 -14.75 16.82 -10.14
CA ARG A 45 -15.84 16.89 -11.11
C ARG A 45 -15.35 16.71 -12.54
N ASN A 46 -14.21 17.29 -12.90
CA ASN A 46 -13.60 17.12 -14.22
C ASN A 46 -13.22 15.65 -14.50
N GLU A 47 -12.82 14.91 -13.47
CA GLU A 47 -12.56 13.47 -13.56
C GLU A 47 -13.81 12.58 -13.40
N GLY A 48 -14.99 13.17 -13.19
CA GLY A 48 -16.23 12.41 -12.95
C GLY A 48 -16.25 11.63 -11.63
N LYS A 49 -15.41 12.03 -10.66
CA LYS A 49 -15.26 11.36 -9.36
C LYS A 49 -15.86 12.20 -8.22
N ASN A 50 -16.14 11.56 -7.10
CA ASN A 50 -16.40 12.25 -5.84
C ASN A 50 -15.09 12.80 -5.27
N THR A 51 -15.10 14.02 -4.72
CA THR A 51 -13.95 14.68 -4.07
C THR A 51 -13.19 13.78 -3.10
N SER A 52 -13.89 12.97 -2.30
CA SER A 52 -13.22 12.04 -1.36
C SER A 52 -12.49 10.90 -2.05
N GLN A 53 -13.02 10.40 -3.16
CA GLN A 53 -12.37 9.37 -3.96
C GLN A 53 -11.18 9.96 -4.71
N PHE A 54 -11.37 11.12 -5.35
CA PHE A 54 -10.31 11.87 -6.01
C PHE A 54 -9.11 12.13 -5.08
N LEU A 55 -9.35 12.64 -3.88
CA LEU A 55 -8.28 12.88 -2.90
C LEU A 55 -7.60 11.60 -2.43
N ARG A 56 -8.35 10.48 -2.33
CA ARG A 56 -7.78 9.19 -1.96
C ARG A 56 -6.86 8.64 -3.06
N ASP A 57 -7.30 8.71 -4.31
CA ASP A 57 -6.51 8.32 -5.48
C ASP A 57 -5.24 9.17 -5.55
N LEU A 58 -5.37 10.49 -5.44
CA LEU A 58 -4.24 11.42 -5.48
C LEU A 58 -3.19 11.15 -4.38
N ILE A 59 -3.63 10.83 -3.16
CA ILE A 59 -2.73 10.43 -2.07
C ILE A 59 -2.05 9.09 -2.38
N HIS A 60 -2.74 8.16 -3.03
CA HIS A 60 -2.19 6.86 -3.39
C HIS A 60 -1.14 7.00 -4.50
N ASP A 61 -1.47 7.70 -5.57
CA ASP A 61 -0.60 7.93 -6.73
C ASP A 61 0.67 8.68 -6.30
N HIS A 62 0.53 9.70 -5.44
CA HIS A 62 1.69 10.42 -4.93
C HIS A 62 2.59 9.56 -4.05
N LYS A 63 2.04 8.57 -3.33
CA LYS A 63 2.86 7.59 -2.59
C LYS A 63 3.63 6.68 -3.54
N GLU A 64 3.01 6.22 -4.62
CA GLU A 64 3.68 5.38 -5.62
C GLU A 64 4.82 6.11 -6.31
N ILE A 65 4.62 7.38 -6.70
CA ILE A 65 5.67 8.22 -7.28
C ILE A 65 6.84 8.38 -6.30
N LYS A 66 6.58 8.71 -5.03
CA LYS A 66 7.65 8.82 -4.02
C LYS A 66 8.38 7.51 -3.80
N LEU A 67 7.66 6.38 -3.88
CA LEU A 67 8.26 5.05 -3.75
C LEU A 67 9.15 4.74 -4.95
N PHE A 68 8.72 5.11 -6.16
CA PHE A 68 9.49 5.01 -7.39
C PHE A 68 10.78 5.85 -7.34
N ASP A 69 10.69 7.11 -6.91
CA ASP A 69 11.86 7.99 -6.73
C ASP A 69 12.88 7.39 -5.74
N MET A 70 12.38 6.77 -4.66
CA MET A 70 13.23 6.07 -3.71
C MET A 70 13.95 4.88 -4.35
N HIS A 71 13.26 4.10 -5.20
CA HIS A 71 13.87 2.98 -5.93
C HIS A 71 14.95 3.46 -6.91
N LEU A 72 14.69 4.53 -7.66
CA LEU A 72 15.71 5.13 -8.54
C LEU A 72 16.96 5.56 -7.75
N GLY A 73 16.76 6.16 -6.57
CA GLY A 73 17.88 6.55 -5.69
C GLY A 73 18.65 5.37 -5.08
N ILE A 74 18.04 4.19 -5.00
CA ILE A 74 18.73 2.95 -4.60
C ILE A 74 19.58 2.44 -5.77
N ILE A 75 19.02 2.41 -6.98
CA ILE A 75 19.72 1.96 -8.19
C ILE A 75 20.96 2.82 -8.45
N ASP A 76 20.84 4.14 -8.43
CA ASP A 76 21.98 5.07 -8.61
C ASP A 76 23.10 4.83 -7.57
N ARG A 77 22.74 4.55 -6.32
CA ARG A 77 23.72 4.21 -5.27
C ARG A 77 24.40 2.87 -5.52
N TYR A 78 23.69 1.88 -6.02
CA TYR A 78 24.27 0.59 -6.41
C TYR A 78 25.23 0.76 -7.58
N GLU A 79 24.86 1.52 -8.61
CA GLU A 79 25.72 1.80 -9.76
C GLU A 79 27.02 2.48 -9.35
N LYS A 80 26.95 3.53 -8.52
CA LYS A 80 28.14 4.20 -7.98
C LYS A 80 29.04 3.28 -7.16
N THR A 81 28.44 2.36 -6.40
CA THR A 81 29.19 1.37 -5.63
C THR A 81 29.90 0.38 -6.55
N LEU A 82 29.23 -0.11 -7.59
CA LEU A 82 29.82 -0.99 -8.60
C LEU A 82 30.96 -0.32 -9.36
N GLU A 83 30.80 0.97 -9.70
CA GLU A 83 31.84 1.78 -10.34
C GLU A 83 33.12 1.81 -9.49
N LYS A 84 32.99 2.04 -8.17
CA LYS A 84 34.12 2.01 -7.23
C LYS A 84 34.82 0.65 -7.20
N PHE A 85 34.06 -0.44 -7.17
CA PHE A 85 34.66 -1.78 -7.21
C PHE A 85 35.40 -2.04 -8.52
N ARG A 86 34.86 -1.58 -9.66
CA ARG A 86 35.54 -1.68 -10.96
C ARG A 86 36.85 -0.89 -10.98
N GLN A 87 36.87 0.31 -10.41
CA GLN A 87 38.10 1.12 -10.28
C GLN A 87 39.16 0.40 -9.44
N ILE A 88 38.79 -0.13 -8.27
CA ILE A 88 39.70 -0.87 -7.39
C ILE A 88 40.28 -2.10 -8.11
N LEU A 89 39.44 -2.87 -8.83
CA LEU A 89 39.91 -4.02 -9.62
C LEU A 89 40.87 -3.61 -10.74
N SER A 90 40.58 -2.51 -11.44
CA SER A 90 41.45 -1.96 -12.48
C SER A 90 42.80 -1.52 -11.91
N GLU A 91 42.82 -0.87 -10.74
CA GLU A 91 44.05 -0.45 -10.06
C GLU A 91 44.89 -1.64 -9.59
N ASN A 92 44.26 -2.67 -9.01
CA ASN A 92 44.96 -3.89 -8.61
C ASN A 92 45.56 -4.65 -9.81
N ASN A 93 44.82 -4.76 -10.93
CA ASN A 93 45.35 -5.41 -12.13
C ASN A 93 46.53 -4.66 -12.75
N LYS A 94 46.64 -3.34 -12.58
CA LYS A 94 47.80 -2.55 -13.05
C LYS A 94 49.02 -2.67 -12.13
N ASN A 95 48.82 -2.92 -10.84
CA ASN A 95 49.92 -3.04 -9.87
C ASN A 95 50.52 -4.45 -9.78
N THR A 96 49.94 -5.44 -10.46
CA THR A 96 50.37 -6.84 -10.42
C THR A 96 50.98 -7.34 -11.74
N GLY A 97 51.23 -6.45 -12.71
CA GLY A 97 51.92 -6.72 -13.98
C GLY A 97 53.19 -5.90 -14.10
#